data_AF-A0A521WKF5-F1
#
_entry.id   AF-A0A521WKF5-F1
#
_cell.length_a   1.000
_cell.length_b   1.000
_cell.length_c   1.000
_cell.angle_alpha   90.00
_cell.angle_beta   90.00
_cell.angle_gamma   90.00
#
_symmetry.space_group_name_H-M   'P 1'
#
loop_
_entity.id
_entity.type
_entity.pdbx_description
1 polymer ?
#
loop_
_entity_poly.entity_id
_entity_poly.type
_entity_poly.pdbx_seq_one_letter_code
_entity_poly.pdbx_strand_id
1 'polypeptide(L)'
;MLNLEKMKHPLQTPDMELDKEEIAVLQGLAAGKTIPEISVTLSLTPKSVEIHRQMIMEKLQLFTLADLTKYALQNKLTPLN
;
A
#
# COMPACT_ATOMS: atom_id res chain seq x y z
N MET A 1 -6.71 11.67 20.75
CA MET A 1 -6.16 10.63 19.86
C MET A 1 -7.27 10.13 18.96
N LEU A 2 -7.35 10.67 17.74
CA LEU A 2 -7.88 10.08 16.51
C LEU A 2 -7.92 11.24 15.51
N ASN A 3 -6.81 11.50 14.82
CA ASN A 3 -6.80 12.58 13.83
C ASN A 3 -7.46 12.08 12.55
N LEU A 4 -8.74 12.44 12.43
CA LEU A 4 -9.65 12.15 11.34
C LEU A 4 -9.42 13.09 10.14
N GLU A 5 -8.18 13.49 9.86
CA GLU A 5 -7.88 14.60 8.93
C GLU A 5 -7.45 14.18 7.52
N LYS A 6 -7.39 12.90 7.18
CA LYS A 6 -7.06 12.47 5.82
C LYS A 6 -7.94 11.35 5.31
N MET A 7 -9.25 11.60 5.31
CA MET A 7 -10.12 10.99 4.29
C MET A 7 -9.77 11.61 2.93
N LYS A 8 -8.69 11.13 2.30
CA LYS A 8 -8.50 11.28 0.86
C LYS A 8 -9.20 10.11 0.18
N HIS A 9 -10.50 10.22 -0.01
CA HIS A 9 -11.21 9.54 -1.09
C HIS A 9 -12.41 10.43 -1.45
N PRO A 10 -12.50 10.89 -2.70
CA PRO A 10 -12.79 9.99 -3.81
C PRO A 10 -11.93 10.29 -5.05
N LEU A 11 -11.54 9.26 -5.82
CA LEU A 11 -11.04 9.43 -7.19
C LEU A 11 -9.79 10.30 -7.35
N GLN A 12 -8.64 9.90 -6.78
CA GLN A 12 -7.38 10.45 -7.28
C GLN A 12 -7.19 9.95 -8.72
N THR A 13 -7.33 10.90 -9.64
CA THR A 13 -7.07 10.82 -11.08
C THR A 13 -5.65 10.31 -11.38
N PRO A 14 -5.37 9.83 -12.61
CA PRO A 14 -4.25 8.95 -12.91
C PRO A 14 -2.91 9.70 -13.02
N ASP A 15 -2.44 10.25 -11.91
CA ASP A 15 -1.00 10.29 -11.70
C ASP A 15 -0.62 8.85 -11.34
N MET A 16 0.09 8.17 -12.24
CA MET A 16 0.46 6.74 -12.12
C MET A 16 1.39 6.44 -10.94
N GLU A 17 1.58 7.39 -10.02
CA GLU A 17 2.52 7.34 -8.92
C GLU A 17 1.80 6.99 -7.62
N LEU A 18 2.40 6.07 -6.87
CA LEU A 18 1.92 5.67 -5.56
C LEU A 18 2.21 6.77 -4.53
N ASP A 19 1.27 7.03 -3.63
CA ASP A 19 1.51 7.92 -2.50
C ASP A 19 2.36 7.26 -1.39
N LYS A 20 2.76 8.04 -0.39
CA LYS A 20 3.67 7.56 0.67
C LYS A 20 3.06 6.44 1.50
N GLU A 21 1.77 6.55 1.81
CA GLU A 21 1.02 5.55 2.55
C GLU A 21 0.86 4.27 1.73
N GLU A 22 0.58 4.38 0.42
CA GLU A 22 0.52 3.27 -0.53
C GLU A 22 1.88 2.56 -0.69
N ILE A 23 2.98 3.32 -0.85
CA ILE A 23 4.33 2.76 -0.92
C ILE A 23 4.64 1.98 0.35
N ALA A 24 4.30 2.51 1.52
CA ALA A 24 4.55 1.84 2.79
C ALA A 24 3.74 0.54 2.93
N VAL A 25 2.48 0.53 2.47
CA VAL A 25 1.65 -0.68 2.42
C VAL A 25 2.24 -1.69 1.43
N LEU A 26 2.64 -1.26 0.23
CA LEU A 26 3.26 -2.10 -0.79
C LEU A 26 4.56 -2.75 -0.27
N GLN A 27 5.40 -1.99 0.43
CA GLN A 27 6.61 -2.49 1.10
C GLN A 27 6.29 -3.57 2.12
N GLY A 28 5.26 -3.36 2.95
CA GLY A 28 4.82 -4.35 3.92
C GLY A 28 4.35 -5.65 3.26
N LEU A 29 3.54 -5.54 2.21
CA LEU A 29 3.08 -6.67 1.41
C LEU A 29 4.25 -7.44 0.78
N ALA A 30 5.18 -6.73 0.15
CA ALA A 30 6.35 -7.33 -0.49
C ALA A 30 7.33 -7.96 0.50
N ALA A 31 7.35 -7.49 1.76
CA ALA A 31 8.08 -8.10 2.87
C ALA A 31 7.36 -9.31 3.50
N GLY A 32 6.21 -9.73 2.95
CA GLY A 32 5.44 -10.87 3.46
C GLY A 32 4.64 -10.59 4.73
N LYS A 33 4.46 -9.32 5.12
CA LYS A 33 3.66 -8.96 6.29
C LYS A 33 2.17 -9.13 6.02
N THR A 34 1.44 -9.55 7.05
CA THR A 34 -0.02 -9.62 7.01
C THR A 34 -0.66 -8.23 7.19
N ILE A 35 -1.93 -8.07 6.78
CA ILE A 35 -2.70 -6.81 6.95
C ILE A 35 -2.66 -6.30 8.41
N PRO A 36 -2.85 -7.13 9.46
CA PRO A 36 -2.71 -6.69 10.85
C PRO A 36 -1.32 -6.17 11.20
N GLU A 37 -0.25 -6.84 10.75
CA GLU A 37 1.13 -6.41 11.02
C GLU A 37 1.45 -5.08 10.33
N ILE A 38 0.98 -4.88 9.10
CA ILE A 38 1.12 -3.62 8.37
C ILE A 38 0.33 -2.51 9.07
N SER A 39 -0.89 -2.81 9.52
CA SER A 39 -1.73 -1.88 10.28
C SER A 39 -1.01 -1.39 11.54
N VAL A 40 -0.43 -2.30 12.33
CA VAL A 40 0.35 -1.95 13.51
C VAL A 40 1.59 -1.15 13.14
N THR A 41 2.35 -1.58 12.14
CA THR A 41 3.60 -0.93 11.71
C THR A 41 3.36 0.51 11.26
N LEU A 42 2.29 0.76 10.51
CA LEU A 42 1.99 2.06 9.91
C LEU A 42 1.03 2.93 10.75
N SER A 43 0.60 2.44 11.93
CA SER A 43 -0.43 3.10 12.75
C SER A 43 -1.73 3.37 11.96
N LEU A 44 -2.11 2.43 11.09
CA LEU A 44 -3.33 2.44 10.28
C LEU A 44 -4.34 1.44 10.82
N THR A 45 -5.62 1.59 10.45
CA THR A 45 -6.59 0.51 10.68
C THR A 45 -6.43 -0.59 9.63
N PRO A 46 -6.77 -1.86 9.94
CA PRO A 46 -6.77 -2.93 8.93
C PRO A 46 -7.62 -2.60 7.70
N LYS A 47 -8.73 -1.88 7.90
CA LYS A 47 -9.60 -1.42 6.81
C LYS A 47 -8.90 -0.39 5.91
N SER A 48 -8.13 0.52 6.49
CA SER A 48 -7.33 1.50 5.73
C SER A 48 -6.26 0.79 4.90
N VAL A 49 -5.56 -0.20 5.46
CA VAL A 49 -4.56 -0.98 4.72
C VAL A 49 -5.19 -1.69 3.51
N GLU A 50 -6.38 -2.28 3.67
CA GLU A 50 -7.08 -2.93 2.55
C GLU A 50 -7.50 -1.93 1.46
N ILE A 51 -7.92 -0.72 1.85
CA ILE A 51 -8.25 0.36 0.91
C ILE A 51 -6.99 0.78 0.13
N HIS A 52 -5.86 1.04 0.80
CA HIS A 52 -4.60 1.36 0.12
C HIS A 52 -4.15 0.22 -0.79
N ARG A 53 -4.27 -1.04 -0.36
CA ARG A 53 -3.99 -2.21 -1.20
C ARG A 53 -4.84 -2.18 -2.48
N GLN A 54 -6.14 -1.92 -2.38
CA GLN A 54 -7.00 -1.82 -3.56
C GLN A 54 -6.57 -0.69 -4.49
N MET A 55 -6.25 0.50 -3.95
CA MET A 55 -5.79 1.62 -4.76
C MET A 55 -4.47 1.32 -5.48
N ILE A 56 -3.51 0.66 -4.81
CA ILE A 56 -2.26 0.21 -5.43
C ILE A 56 -2.56 -0.74 -6.60
N MET A 57 -3.45 -1.71 -6.40
CA MET A 57 -3.83 -2.67 -7.45
C MET A 57 -4.46 -1.97 -8.66
N GLU A 58 -5.37 -1.01 -8.41
CA GLU A 58 -6.01 -0.22 -9.46
C GLU A 58 -5.02 0.69 -10.19
N LYS A 59 -4.12 1.37 -9.47
CA LYS A 59 -3.11 2.26 -10.06
C LYS A 59 -2.07 1.51 -10.89
N LEU A 60 -1.59 0.36 -10.40
CA LEU A 60 -0.56 -0.43 -11.08
C LEU A 60 -1.12 -1.45 -12.07
N GLN A 61 -2.44 -1.70 -12.04
CA GLN A 61 -3.08 -2.81 -12.77
C GLN A 61 -2.47 -4.18 -12.43
N LEU A 62 -2.09 -4.37 -11.16
CA LEU A 62 -1.48 -5.61 -10.65
C LEU A 62 -2.38 -6.19 -9.57
N PHE A 63 -2.87 -7.41 -9.77
CA PHE A 63 -3.93 -7.98 -8.93
C PHE A 63 -3.48 -9.17 -8.08
N THR A 64 -2.19 -9.53 -8.13
CA THR A 64 -1.62 -10.61 -7.32
C THR A 64 -0.54 -10.09 -6.38
N LEU A 65 -0.37 -10.76 -5.23
CA LEU A 65 0.73 -10.45 -4.32
C LEU A 65 2.10 -10.64 -5.00
N ALA A 66 2.21 -11.64 -5.88
CA ALA A 66 3.44 -11.88 -6.63
C ALA A 66 3.79 -10.71 -7.57
N ASP A 67 2.80 -10.16 -8.28
CA ASP A 67 2.99 -9.00 -9.15
C ASP A 67 3.37 -7.75 -8.37
N LEU A 68 2.67 -7.48 -7.26
CA LEU A 68 3.00 -6.37 -6.37
C LEU A 68 4.40 -6.49 -5.78
N THR A 69 4.79 -7.70 -5.36
CA THR A 69 6.13 -7.99 -4.84
C THR A 69 7.18 -7.75 -5.92
N LYS A 70 6.96 -8.28 -7.13
CA LYS A 70 7.85 -8.08 -8.27
C LYS A 70 8.01 -6.59 -8.60
N TYR A 71 6.92 -5.84 -8.61
CA TYR A 71 6.95 -4.39 -8.83
C TYR A 71 7.76 -3.67 -7.75
N ALA A 72 7.55 -3.99 -6.47
CA ALA A 72 8.28 -3.38 -5.36
C ALA A 72 9.79 -3.63 -5.47
N LEU A 73 10.20 -4.83 -5.91
CA LEU A 73 11.60 -5.18 -6.14
C LEU A 73 12.20 -4.42 -7.33
N GLN A 74 11.49 -4.40 -8.47
CA GLN A 74 11.96 -3.71 -9.69
C GLN A 74 12.15 -2.21 -9.46
N ASN A 75 11.30 -1.60 -8.65
CA ASN A 75 11.34 -0.18 -8.33
C ASN A 75 12.18 0.14 -7.08
N LYS A 76 12.90 -0.84 -6.51
CA LYS A 76 13.73 -0.70 -5.29
C LYS A 76 12.96 -0.11 -4.11
N LEU A 77 11.66 -0.38 -4.04
CA LEU A 77 10.80 0.11 -2.98
C LEU A 77 10.99 -0.71 -1.71
N THR A 78 11.45 -1.96 -1.77
CA THR A 78 11.71 -2.77 -0.57
C THR A 78 13.09 -3.43 -0.63
N PRO A 79 13.84 -3.48 0.48
CA PRO A 79 15.00 -4.37 0.59
C PRO A 79 14.52 -5.82 0.68
N LEU A 80 15.15 -6.72 -0.08
CA LEU A 80 15.03 -8.16 0.11
C LEU A 80 15.50 -8.51 1.52
N ASN A 81 14.65 -9.16 2.30
CA ASN A 81 14.99 -9.73 3.60
C ASN A 81 15.34 -11.20 3.46
#